data_AF-A0A5D6XIK5-F1
#
_entry.id   AF-A0A5D6XIK5-F1
#
_cell.length_a   1.000
_cell.length_b   1.000
_cell.length_c   1.000
_cell.angle_alpha   90.00
_cell.angle_beta   90.00
_cell.angle_gamma   90.00
#
_symmetry.space_group_name_H-M   'P 1'
#
loop_
_entity.id
_entity.type
_entity.pdbx_description
1 polymer ?
#
loop_
_entity_poly.entity_id
_entity_poly.type
_entity_poly.pdbx_seq_one_letter_code
_entity_poly.pdbx_strand_id
1 'polypeptide(L)'
;MERLASCRAELRRAWQHVHVFPTGKYSIERLFALAQYVGDTSRTRAVMVCILSVAPPLVSILFLDALPLQDPAEGWRANTTVWVRSFVGSLMLTFGVGMLGQALVPRAQLTVLKVVGVALLAATGYVGALLVIAAHWVFPIPFTIVVGVPPWSLFFYAGMVLAVGPRRIWEDRELRLQGLRFANMMSFQAVFLVIYPLYNAVFLSLSQTGQFVLILVLPALKYVLKRLLGMTLGKLDDLVPMVAISVDLFNALYQSKCMRSAGSWWTTLGIILVDVAQNAATLHRISRDLREIEAVAGAEAIRSQGVLGYATALVQQMNALNRAKAFGSLQVQSYINLELSATKLSLLRSIVRKQISESRQRRRSFGLRSGSGYREWLPLTQEVLRHSRIMQNGTATASVDGDTTGPQDRKD
;
A
#
# COMPACT_ATOMS: atom_id res chain seq x y z
N MET A 1 41.33 -21.58 4.58
CA MET A 1 40.50 -20.47 5.10
C MET A 1 39.88 -19.60 3.99
N GLU A 2 40.56 -19.39 2.85
CA GLU A 2 40.05 -18.57 1.73
C GLU A 2 38.73 -19.08 1.10
N ARG A 3 38.55 -20.39 0.94
CA ARG A 3 37.29 -20.94 0.39
C ARG A 3 36.06 -20.65 1.26
N LEU A 4 36.23 -20.63 2.60
CA LEU A 4 35.17 -20.26 3.54
C LEU A 4 34.89 -18.75 3.52
N ALA A 5 35.91 -17.92 3.28
CA ALA A 5 35.75 -16.47 3.13
C ALA A 5 35.07 -16.12 1.80
N SER A 6 35.43 -16.80 0.70
CA SER A 6 34.78 -16.65 -0.62
C SER A 6 33.34 -17.12 -0.58
N CYS A 7 33.06 -18.28 0.00
CA CYS A 7 31.70 -18.78 0.17
C CYS A 7 30.87 -17.85 1.07
N ARG A 8 31.44 -17.31 2.16
CA ARG A 8 30.77 -16.27 2.96
C ARG A 8 30.54 -14.97 2.19
N ALA A 9 31.45 -14.57 1.31
CA ALA A 9 31.29 -13.36 0.50
C ALA A 9 30.25 -13.56 -0.60
N GLU A 10 30.21 -14.72 -1.24
CA GLU A 10 29.18 -15.10 -2.21
C GLU A 10 27.83 -15.29 -1.54
N LEU A 11 27.75 -15.96 -0.39
CA LEU A 11 26.54 -16.00 0.42
C LEU A 11 26.14 -14.59 0.84
N ARG A 12 27.07 -13.71 1.21
CA ARG A 12 26.75 -12.34 1.61
C ARG A 12 26.29 -11.50 0.43
N ARG A 13 26.84 -11.68 -0.77
CA ARG A 13 26.40 -11.01 -2.00
C ARG A 13 25.07 -11.55 -2.48
N ALA A 14 24.90 -12.88 -2.50
CA ALA A 14 23.62 -13.52 -2.78
C ALA A 14 22.57 -13.08 -1.74
N TRP A 15 22.91 -13.06 -0.46
CA TRP A 15 22.08 -12.55 0.64
C TRP A 15 21.77 -11.07 0.48
N GLN A 16 22.73 -10.24 0.05
CA GLN A 16 22.51 -8.83 -0.25
C GLN A 16 21.60 -8.65 -1.46
N HIS A 17 21.81 -9.37 -2.56
CA HIS A 17 20.93 -9.36 -3.74
C HIS A 17 19.53 -9.95 -3.46
N VAL A 18 19.44 -10.89 -2.52
CA VAL A 18 18.21 -11.51 -2.00
C VAL A 18 17.53 -10.61 -0.96
N HIS A 19 18.24 -9.73 -0.24
CA HIS A 19 17.68 -8.83 0.76
C HIS A 19 17.67 -7.36 0.37
N VAL A 20 18.11 -7.01 -0.85
CA VAL A 20 17.63 -5.83 -1.55
C VAL A 20 16.18 -6.14 -1.89
N PHE A 21 15.33 -6.07 -0.86
CA PHE A 21 13.92 -5.84 -1.06
C PHE A 21 13.83 -4.72 -2.10
N PRO A 22 12.94 -4.82 -3.09
CA PRO A 22 12.47 -3.63 -3.78
C PRO A 22 11.91 -2.74 -2.68
N THR A 23 12.79 -1.94 -2.10
CA THR A 23 12.50 -0.99 -1.04
C THR A 23 11.88 0.11 -1.84
N GLY A 24 10.57 -0.02 -1.99
CA GLY A 24 9.77 1.05 -2.53
C GLY A 24 10.25 2.36 -1.92
N LYS A 25 10.56 3.33 -2.76
CA LYS A 25 11.10 4.60 -2.29
C LYS A 25 9.94 5.41 -1.75
N TYR A 26 10.03 5.81 -0.49
CA TYR A 26 9.09 6.78 0.05
C TYR A 26 9.27 8.12 -0.67
N SER A 27 8.17 8.71 -1.10
CA SER A 27 8.18 10.06 -1.69
C SER A 27 8.61 11.13 -0.69
N ILE A 28 9.28 12.17 -1.21
CA ILE A 28 9.57 13.41 -0.46
C ILE A 28 8.28 14.05 0.07
N GLU A 29 7.19 13.96 -0.69
CA GLU A 29 5.87 14.42 -0.27
C GLU A 29 5.42 13.78 1.06
N ARG A 30 5.53 12.45 1.16
CA ARG A 30 5.22 11.70 2.38
C ARG A 30 6.15 12.06 3.54
N LEU A 31 7.44 12.23 3.25
CA LEU A 31 8.42 12.66 4.25
C LEU A 31 8.02 14.02 4.86
N PHE A 32 7.67 14.98 4.02
CA PHE A 32 7.25 16.32 4.44
C PHE A 32 5.91 16.35 5.17
N ALA A 33 4.94 15.57 4.71
CA ALA A 33 3.65 15.41 5.37
C ALA A 33 3.81 14.78 6.76
N LEU A 34 4.60 13.71 6.88
CA LEU A 34 4.88 13.06 8.17
C LEU A 34 5.62 14.01 9.12
N ALA A 35 6.65 14.71 8.64
CA ALA A 35 7.39 15.66 9.46
C ALA A 35 6.52 16.84 9.92
N GLN A 36 5.58 17.29 9.07
CA GLN A 36 4.60 18.31 9.47
C GLN A 36 3.67 17.76 10.54
N TYR A 37 3.10 16.58 10.30
CA TYR A 37 2.18 15.94 11.23
C TYR A 37 2.82 15.74 12.60
N VAL A 38 4.05 15.23 12.67
CA VAL A 38 4.77 15.01 13.94
C VAL A 38 5.10 16.33 14.66
N GLY A 39 5.41 17.40 13.91
CA GLY A 39 5.70 18.72 14.49
C GLY A 39 4.46 19.44 15.03
N ASP A 40 3.34 19.33 14.32
CA ASP A 40 2.11 20.10 14.60
C ASP A 40 1.14 19.36 15.53
N THR A 41 1.35 18.06 15.78
CA THR A 41 0.38 17.19 16.47
C THR A 41 0.81 16.82 17.89
N SER A 42 -0.14 16.84 18.83
CA SER A 42 0.09 16.32 20.18
C SER A 42 0.37 14.81 20.20
N ARG A 43 1.17 14.36 21.17
CA ARG A 43 1.46 12.92 21.35
C ARG A 43 0.19 12.09 21.54
N THR A 44 -0.82 12.64 22.20
CA THR A 44 -2.11 11.97 22.44
C THR A 44 -2.84 11.70 21.12
N ARG A 45 -2.92 12.69 20.22
CA ARG A 45 -3.51 12.50 18.90
C ARG A 45 -2.73 11.49 18.06
N ALA A 46 -1.41 11.50 18.11
CA ALA A 46 -0.59 10.50 17.41
C ALA A 46 -0.88 9.07 17.88
N VAL A 47 -0.92 8.83 19.19
CA VAL A 47 -1.28 7.53 19.77
C VAL A 47 -2.70 7.13 19.40
N MET A 48 -3.65 8.07 19.51
CA MET A 48 -5.04 7.83 19.15
C MET A 48 -5.19 7.43 17.68
N VAL A 49 -4.49 8.08 16.75
CA VAL A 49 -4.50 7.70 15.32
C VAL A 49 -3.96 6.28 15.11
N CYS A 50 -2.88 5.90 15.79
CA CYS A 50 -2.36 4.53 15.70
C CYS A 50 -3.40 3.50 16.17
N ILE A 51 -4.04 3.74 17.33
CA ILE A 51 -5.07 2.86 17.87
C ILE A 51 -6.29 2.81 16.95
N LEU A 52 -6.84 3.96 16.55
CA LEU A 52 -8.04 4.02 15.71
C LEU A 52 -7.81 3.53 14.28
N SER A 53 -6.56 3.45 13.80
CA SER A 53 -6.27 2.84 12.50
C SER A 53 -6.40 1.31 12.50
N VAL A 54 -6.24 0.67 13.67
CA VAL A 54 -6.22 -0.81 13.80
C VAL A 54 -7.43 -1.34 14.56
N ALA A 55 -7.87 -0.63 15.60
CA ALA A 55 -8.90 -1.10 16.51
C ALA A 55 -10.27 -1.28 15.84
N PRO A 56 -10.81 -0.37 15.01
CA PRO A 56 -12.14 -0.54 14.44
C PRO A 56 -12.27 -1.77 13.52
N PRO A 57 -11.35 -2.03 12.57
CA PRO A 57 -11.36 -3.28 11.80
C PRO A 57 -11.29 -4.52 12.69
N LEU A 58 -10.46 -4.49 13.73
CA LEU A 58 -10.27 -5.62 14.65
C LEU A 58 -11.53 -5.90 15.49
N VAL A 59 -12.12 -4.86 16.09
CA VAL A 59 -13.37 -4.96 16.84
C VAL A 59 -14.50 -5.47 15.95
N SER A 60 -14.54 -5.03 14.70
CA SER A 60 -15.56 -5.47 13.74
C SER A 60 -15.44 -6.96 13.42
N ILE A 61 -14.22 -7.45 13.21
CA ILE A 61 -13.97 -8.88 13.00
C ILE A 61 -14.33 -9.68 14.25
N LEU A 62 -13.94 -9.21 15.45
CA LEU A 62 -14.31 -9.88 16.71
C LEU A 62 -15.82 -9.93 16.92
N PHE A 63 -16.54 -8.86 16.56
CA PHE A 63 -18.00 -8.84 16.63
C PHE A 63 -18.62 -9.84 15.67
N LEU A 64 -18.12 -9.91 14.42
CA LEU A 64 -18.55 -10.93 13.48
C LEU A 64 -18.25 -12.33 13.99
N ASP A 65 -17.10 -12.54 14.62
CA ASP A 65 -16.68 -13.82 15.18
C ASP A 65 -17.51 -14.25 16.38
N ALA A 66 -18.03 -13.31 17.17
CA ALA A 66 -18.91 -13.57 18.29
C ALA A 66 -20.31 -14.07 17.88
N LEU A 67 -20.72 -13.92 16.62
CA LEU A 67 -22.01 -14.41 16.14
C LEU A 67 -22.01 -15.95 16.08
N PRO A 68 -22.91 -16.64 16.81
CA PRO A 68 -22.88 -18.09 16.92
C PRO A 68 -23.19 -18.78 15.59
N LEU A 69 -22.34 -19.73 15.20
CA LEU A 69 -22.58 -20.55 14.02
C LEU A 69 -23.54 -21.69 14.34
N GLN A 70 -24.46 -21.96 13.42
CA GLN A 70 -25.37 -23.09 13.49
C GLN A 70 -24.63 -24.36 13.03
N ASP A 71 -25.23 -25.53 13.29
CA ASP A 71 -24.63 -26.80 12.88
C ASP A 71 -24.59 -26.87 11.33
N PRO A 72 -23.41 -27.06 10.71
CA PRO A 72 -23.30 -27.24 9.27
C PRO A 72 -24.14 -28.42 8.72
N ALA A 73 -24.45 -29.42 9.55
CA ALA A 73 -25.25 -30.58 9.17
C ALA A 73 -26.72 -30.24 8.85
N GLU A 74 -27.25 -29.13 9.38
CA GLU A 74 -28.61 -28.65 9.10
C GLU A 74 -28.75 -28.09 7.66
N GLY A 75 -27.63 -27.99 6.93
CA GLY A 75 -27.59 -27.57 5.55
C GLY A 75 -27.61 -26.05 5.37
N TRP A 76 -27.43 -25.62 4.13
CA TRP A 76 -27.18 -24.22 3.79
C TRP A 76 -28.37 -23.28 4.08
N ARG A 77 -29.61 -23.81 4.05
CA ARG A 77 -30.83 -23.02 4.27
C ARG A 77 -31.04 -22.66 5.74
N ALA A 78 -30.70 -23.57 6.64
CA ALA A 78 -30.83 -23.35 8.09
C ALA A 78 -29.75 -22.40 8.60
N ASN A 79 -28.57 -22.37 7.96
CA ASN A 79 -27.37 -21.65 8.38
C ASN A 79 -27.41 -20.14 8.05
N THR A 80 -28.44 -19.41 8.51
CA THR A 80 -28.60 -17.97 8.27
C THR A 80 -27.45 -17.13 8.81
N THR A 81 -26.86 -17.52 9.95
CA THR A 81 -25.78 -16.72 10.57
C THR A 81 -24.52 -16.70 9.72
N VAL A 82 -24.19 -17.79 9.02
CA VAL A 82 -23.06 -17.83 8.08
C VAL A 82 -23.24 -16.78 6.99
N TRP A 83 -24.45 -16.69 6.42
CA TRP A 83 -24.74 -15.75 5.33
C TRP A 83 -24.70 -14.30 5.78
N VAL A 84 -25.24 -14.00 6.98
CA VAL A 84 -25.15 -12.65 7.58
C VAL A 84 -23.69 -12.27 7.83
N ARG A 85 -22.89 -13.17 8.42
CA ARG A 85 -21.46 -12.96 8.66
C ARG A 85 -20.70 -12.71 7.35
N SER A 86 -20.95 -13.53 6.33
CA SER A 86 -20.34 -13.38 5.00
C SER A 86 -20.75 -12.08 4.32
N PHE A 87 -22.01 -11.65 4.45
CA PHE A 87 -22.51 -10.41 3.88
C PHE A 87 -21.84 -9.20 4.53
N VAL A 88 -21.90 -9.09 5.86
CA VAL A 88 -21.33 -7.95 6.59
C VAL A 88 -19.81 -7.92 6.44
N GLY A 89 -19.14 -9.07 6.54
CA GLY A 89 -17.69 -9.14 6.32
C GLY A 89 -17.28 -8.70 4.91
N SER A 90 -18.01 -9.15 3.89
CA SER A 90 -17.76 -8.75 2.50
C SER A 90 -18.06 -7.26 2.26
N LEU A 91 -19.11 -6.73 2.89
CA LEU A 91 -19.46 -5.31 2.82
C LEU A 91 -18.35 -4.44 3.40
N MET A 92 -17.87 -4.77 4.60
CA MET A 92 -16.79 -4.04 5.28
C MET A 92 -15.47 -4.10 4.50
N LEU A 93 -15.11 -5.29 4.02
CA LEU A 93 -13.93 -5.48 3.17
C LEU A 93 -14.02 -4.62 1.92
N THR A 94 -15.14 -4.69 1.20
CA THR A 94 -15.31 -3.97 -0.06
C THR A 94 -15.34 -2.45 0.16
N PHE A 95 -15.96 -1.99 1.24
CA PHE A 95 -15.93 -0.58 1.61
C PHE A 95 -14.49 -0.10 1.84
N GLY A 96 -13.69 -0.83 2.63
CA GLY A 96 -12.28 -0.50 2.85
C GLY A 96 -11.44 -0.49 1.57
N VAL A 97 -11.62 -1.50 0.71
CA VAL A 97 -10.96 -1.57 -0.60
C VAL A 97 -11.41 -0.44 -1.53
N GLY A 98 -12.69 -0.09 -1.52
CA GLY A 98 -13.25 1.01 -2.31
C GLY A 98 -12.73 2.37 -1.87
N MET A 99 -12.59 2.60 -0.56
CA MET A 99 -11.94 3.80 -0.01
C MET A 99 -10.46 3.87 -0.40
N LEU A 100 -9.76 2.73 -0.38
CA LEU A 100 -8.38 2.65 -0.91
C LEU A 100 -8.34 2.96 -2.41
N GLY A 101 -9.30 2.46 -3.19
CA GLY A 101 -9.45 2.76 -4.61
C GLY A 101 -9.71 4.24 -4.88
N GLN A 102 -10.54 4.91 -4.06
CA GLN A 102 -10.77 6.35 -4.13
C GLN A 102 -9.46 7.14 -3.94
N ALA A 103 -8.59 6.71 -3.02
CA ALA A 103 -7.30 7.36 -2.77
C ALA A 103 -6.27 7.09 -3.88
N LEU A 104 -6.25 5.89 -4.45
CA LEU A 104 -5.26 5.47 -5.46
C LEU A 104 -5.66 5.78 -6.91
N VAL A 105 -6.94 6.04 -7.16
CA VAL A 105 -7.48 6.38 -8.49
C VAL A 105 -8.22 7.72 -8.41
N PRO A 106 -7.53 8.84 -8.14
CA PRO A 106 -8.17 10.15 -7.98
C PRO A 106 -8.95 10.60 -9.22
N ARG A 107 -8.54 10.16 -10.43
CA ARG A 107 -9.25 10.44 -11.69
C ARG A 107 -10.66 9.85 -11.73
N ALA A 108 -10.92 8.78 -10.97
CA ALA A 108 -12.22 8.14 -10.92
C ALA A 108 -13.29 9.01 -10.24
N GLN A 109 -12.88 9.99 -9.44
CA GLN A 109 -13.77 10.90 -8.70
C GLN A 109 -14.88 10.12 -7.97
N LEU A 110 -14.48 9.03 -7.30
CA LEU A 110 -15.41 8.20 -6.53
C LEU A 110 -15.87 9.01 -5.32
N THR A 111 -17.18 9.07 -5.12
CA THR A 111 -17.78 9.62 -3.89
C THR A 111 -18.00 8.49 -2.89
N VAL A 112 -18.10 8.81 -1.60
CA VAL A 112 -18.37 7.80 -0.55
C VAL A 112 -19.67 7.04 -0.86
N LEU A 113 -20.70 7.72 -1.35
CA LEU A 113 -21.96 7.09 -1.74
C LEU A 113 -21.78 6.05 -2.86
N LYS A 114 -20.95 6.37 -3.86
CA LYS A 114 -20.61 5.42 -4.92
C LYS A 114 -19.87 4.21 -4.36
N VAL A 115 -18.91 4.43 -3.45
CA VAL A 115 -18.19 3.35 -2.76
C VAL A 115 -19.14 2.45 -1.96
N VAL A 116 -20.11 3.03 -1.25
CA VAL A 116 -21.15 2.26 -0.53
C VAL A 116 -21.98 1.43 -1.51
N GLY A 117 -22.39 2.02 -2.65
CA GLY A 117 -23.12 1.29 -3.70
C GLY A 117 -22.31 0.11 -4.27
N VAL A 118 -21.02 0.30 -4.53
CA VAL A 118 -20.11 -0.78 -4.95
C VAL A 118 -19.99 -1.86 -3.88
N ALA A 119 -19.86 -1.47 -2.61
CA ALA A 119 -19.74 -2.41 -1.50
C ALA A 119 -21.00 -3.26 -1.34
N LEU A 120 -22.19 -2.66 -1.45
CA LEU A 120 -23.47 -3.39 -1.41
C LEU A 120 -23.61 -4.36 -2.58
N LEU A 121 -23.27 -3.93 -3.80
CA LEU A 121 -23.31 -4.79 -4.99
C LEU A 121 -22.36 -5.98 -4.85
N ALA A 122 -21.11 -5.73 -4.44
CA ALA A 122 -20.11 -6.78 -4.26
C ALA A 122 -20.48 -7.76 -3.16
N ALA A 123 -20.97 -7.28 -2.01
CA ALA A 123 -21.39 -8.13 -0.90
C ALA A 123 -22.60 -9.00 -1.27
N THR A 124 -23.60 -8.40 -1.92
CA THR A 124 -24.80 -9.11 -2.39
C THR A 124 -24.44 -10.16 -3.42
N GLY A 125 -23.64 -9.79 -4.42
CA GLY A 125 -23.20 -10.71 -5.46
C GLY A 125 -22.30 -11.83 -4.94
N TYR A 126 -21.41 -11.53 -3.98
CA TYR A 126 -20.58 -12.52 -3.29
C TYR A 126 -21.43 -13.56 -2.55
N VAL A 127 -22.32 -13.11 -1.67
CA VAL A 127 -23.18 -14.03 -0.90
C VAL A 127 -24.16 -14.78 -1.80
N GLY A 128 -24.75 -14.11 -2.79
CA GLY A 128 -25.62 -14.74 -3.78
C GLY A 128 -24.91 -15.84 -4.55
N ALA A 129 -23.68 -15.60 -5.01
CA ALA A 129 -22.88 -16.62 -5.69
C ALA A 129 -22.55 -17.79 -4.75
N LEU A 130 -22.18 -17.53 -3.49
CA LEU A 130 -21.93 -18.59 -2.52
C LEU A 130 -23.20 -19.40 -2.20
N LEU A 131 -24.38 -18.78 -2.12
CA LEU A 131 -25.65 -19.48 -1.95
C LEU A 131 -25.95 -20.42 -3.13
N VAL A 132 -25.74 -19.95 -4.37
CA VAL A 132 -25.89 -20.78 -5.57
C VAL A 132 -24.91 -21.96 -5.54
N ILE A 133 -23.65 -21.72 -5.16
CA ILE A 133 -22.64 -22.78 -5.03
C ILE A 133 -23.04 -23.79 -3.93
N ALA A 134 -23.50 -23.31 -2.77
CA ALA A 134 -23.97 -24.18 -1.70
C ALA A 134 -25.20 -25.02 -2.10
N ALA A 135 -26.07 -24.46 -2.95
CA ALA A 135 -27.26 -25.15 -3.44
C ALA A 135 -26.95 -26.23 -4.49
N HIS A 136 -25.89 -26.06 -5.29
CA HIS A 136 -25.59 -26.95 -6.42
C HIS A 136 -24.33 -27.82 -6.25
N TRP A 137 -23.45 -27.52 -5.30
CA TRP A 137 -22.19 -28.25 -5.13
C TRP A 137 -22.11 -28.97 -3.78
N VAL A 138 -21.82 -28.25 -2.70
CA VAL A 138 -21.68 -28.83 -1.36
C VAL A 138 -21.77 -27.74 -0.29
N PHE A 139 -22.31 -28.08 0.87
CA PHE A 139 -22.30 -27.26 2.08
C PHE A 139 -21.77 -28.08 3.28
N PRO A 140 -20.86 -27.54 4.11
CA PRO A 140 -20.20 -26.23 3.99
C PRO A 140 -19.25 -26.16 2.78
N ILE A 141 -19.13 -24.97 2.18
CA ILE A 141 -18.33 -24.77 0.96
C ILE A 141 -16.83 -24.91 1.30
N PRO A 142 -16.10 -25.87 0.72
CA PRO A 142 -14.67 -26.02 0.98
C PRO A 142 -13.91 -24.80 0.46
N PHE A 143 -12.94 -24.32 1.24
CA PHE A 143 -12.14 -23.14 0.90
C PHE A 143 -13.00 -21.93 0.49
N THR A 144 -14.05 -21.62 1.24
CA THR A 144 -15.06 -20.59 0.91
C THR A 144 -14.45 -19.25 0.46
N ILE A 145 -13.35 -18.82 1.08
CA ILE A 145 -12.65 -17.58 0.69
C ILE A 145 -12.09 -17.71 -0.73
N VAL A 146 -11.38 -18.80 -1.04
CA VAL A 146 -10.78 -19.06 -2.37
C VAL A 146 -11.86 -19.11 -3.46
N VAL A 147 -12.91 -19.90 -3.21
CA VAL A 147 -14.05 -20.04 -4.12
C VAL A 147 -14.81 -18.72 -4.29
N GLY A 148 -14.82 -17.90 -3.24
CA GLY A 148 -15.52 -16.62 -3.20
C GLY A 148 -14.73 -15.43 -3.78
N VAL A 149 -13.41 -15.52 -3.96
CA VAL A 149 -12.62 -14.42 -4.56
C VAL A 149 -13.08 -14.09 -5.99
N PRO A 150 -13.28 -15.06 -6.90
CA PRO A 150 -13.75 -14.76 -8.26
C PRO A 150 -15.10 -14.02 -8.32
N PRO A 151 -16.19 -14.47 -7.67
CA PRO A 151 -17.45 -13.74 -7.69
C PRO A 151 -17.32 -12.37 -7.03
N TRP A 152 -16.63 -12.26 -5.89
CA TRP A 152 -16.37 -10.96 -5.27
C TRP A 152 -15.67 -9.99 -6.23
N SER A 153 -14.61 -10.44 -6.91
CA SER A 153 -13.85 -9.64 -7.86
C SER A 153 -14.72 -9.19 -9.03
N LEU A 154 -15.55 -10.09 -9.58
CA LEU A 154 -16.48 -9.78 -10.66
C LEU A 154 -17.44 -8.65 -10.27
N PHE A 155 -18.14 -8.79 -9.15
CA PHE A 155 -19.12 -7.78 -8.72
C PHE A 155 -18.46 -6.49 -8.25
N PHE A 156 -17.27 -6.56 -7.64
CA PHE A 156 -16.50 -5.37 -7.28
C PHE A 156 -16.07 -4.57 -8.52
N TYR A 157 -15.43 -5.21 -9.50
CA TYR A 157 -14.99 -4.50 -10.71
C TYR A 157 -16.17 -4.03 -11.56
N ALA A 158 -17.25 -4.81 -11.64
CA ALA A 158 -18.49 -4.37 -12.28
C ALA A 158 -19.06 -3.13 -11.57
N GLY A 159 -19.13 -3.14 -10.24
CA GLY A 159 -19.55 -1.99 -9.44
C GLY A 159 -18.68 -0.75 -9.68
N MET A 160 -17.36 -0.92 -9.73
CA MET A 160 -16.42 0.17 -10.02
C MET A 160 -16.65 0.75 -11.43
N VAL A 161 -16.88 -0.10 -12.44
CA VAL A 161 -17.20 0.35 -13.80
C VAL A 161 -18.51 1.13 -13.84
N LEU A 162 -19.55 0.65 -13.13
CA LEU A 162 -20.84 1.33 -13.05
C LEU A 162 -20.73 2.67 -12.29
N ALA A 163 -19.99 2.71 -11.19
CA ALA A 163 -19.81 3.90 -10.36
C ALA A 163 -19.05 5.02 -11.07
N VAL A 164 -18.02 4.68 -11.86
CA VAL A 164 -17.22 5.64 -12.62
C VAL A 164 -17.89 6.00 -13.95
N GLY A 165 -18.54 5.02 -14.58
CA GLY A 165 -19.15 5.11 -15.90
C GLY A 165 -18.24 4.48 -16.97
N PRO A 166 -18.73 3.50 -17.75
CA PRO A 166 -17.92 2.77 -18.73
C PRO A 166 -17.36 3.69 -19.83
N ARG A 167 -18.14 4.70 -20.23
CA ARG A 167 -17.72 5.69 -21.24
C ARG A 167 -16.52 6.52 -20.79
N ARG A 168 -16.50 6.98 -19.53
CA ARG A 168 -15.37 7.73 -18.97
C ARG A 168 -14.11 6.86 -18.88
N ILE A 169 -14.27 5.60 -18.48
CA ILE A 169 -13.15 4.64 -18.45
C ILE A 169 -12.59 4.46 -19.86
N TRP A 170 -13.43 4.33 -20.88
CA TRP A 170 -12.96 4.16 -22.25
C TRP A 170 -12.20 5.39 -22.78
N GLU A 171 -12.76 6.59 -22.55
CA GLU A 171 -12.25 7.85 -23.09
C GLU A 171 -10.99 8.33 -22.36
N ASP A 172 -10.93 8.25 -21.02
CA ASP A 172 -9.78 8.73 -20.24
C ASP A 172 -8.68 7.67 -20.11
N ARG A 173 -7.55 7.90 -20.79
CA ARG A 173 -6.37 7.03 -20.74
C ARG A 173 -5.73 6.97 -19.35
N GLU A 174 -5.69 8.08 -18.62
CA GLU A 174 -5.04 8.13 -17.31
C GLU A 174 -5.87 7.40 -16.27
N LEU A 175 -7.20 7.55 -16.32
CA LEU A 175 -8.13 6.77 -15.50
C LEU A 175 -7.93 5.26 -15.68
N ARG A 176 -7.79 4.79 -16.92
CA ARG A 176 -7.50 3.37 -17.20
C ARG A 176 -6.16 2.92 -16.63
N LEU A 177 -5.13 3.76 -16.76
CA LEU A 177 -3.82 3.43 -16.24
C LEU A 177 -3.83 3.32 -14.71
N GLN A 178 -4.46 4.27 -14.02
CA GLN A 178 -4.62 4.24 -12.56
C GLN A 178 -5.47 3.03 -12.13
N GLY A 179 -6.58 2.77 -12.81
CA GLY A 179 -7.45 1.62 -12.56
C GLY A 179 -6.74 0.28 -12.77
N LEU A 180 -5.97 0.12 -13.84
CA LEU A 180 -5.19 -1.10 -14.11
C LEU A 180 -4.12 -1.34 -13.04
N ARG A 181 -3.44 -0.28 -12.59
CA ARG A 181 -2.45 -0.38 -11.51
C ARG A 181 -3.10 -0.80 -10.20
N PHE A 182 -4.25 -0.21 -9.87
CA PHE A 182 -5.04 -0.62 -8.71
C PHE A 182 -5.50 -2.09 -8.83
N ALA A 183 -6.01 -2.50 -9.98
CA ALA A 183 -6.42 -3.89 -10.24
C ALA A 183 -5.25 -4.88 -10.15
N ASN A 184 -4.06 -4.51 -10.63
CA ASN A 184 -2.85 -5.32 -10.49
C ASN A 184 -2.42 -5.46 -9.02
N MET A 185 -2.52 -4.39 -8.23
CA MET A 185 -2.25 -4.42 -6.79
C MET A 185 -3.24 -5.35 -6.07
N MET A 186 -4.54 -5.24 -6.37
CA MET A 186 -5.57 -6.08 -5.78
C MET A 186 -5.41 -7.55 -6.19
N SER A 187 -5.14 -7.80 -7.47
CA SER A 187 -4.87 -9.16 -7.98
C SER A 187 -3.67 -9.80 -7.29
N PHE A 188 -2.61 -9.03 -7.05
CA PHE A 188 -1.45 -9.52 -6.32
C PHE A 188 -1.78 -9.89 -4.86
N GLN A 189 -2.59 -9.09 -4.18
CA GLN A 189 -3.04 -9.42 -2.82
C GLN A 189 -3.96 -10.66 -2.79
N ALA A 190 -4.83 -10.81 -3.79
CA ALA A 190 -5.72 -11.96 -3.91
C ALA A 190 -4.97 -13.29 -4.03
N VAL A 191 -3.76 -13.28 -4.61
CA VAL A 191 -2.89 -14.47 -4.69
C VAL A 191 -2.56 -15.04 -3.30
N PHE A 192 -2.47 -14.20 -2.25
CA PHE A 192 -2.21 -14.67 -0.88
C PHE A 192 -3.35 -15.53 -0.35
N LEU A 193 -4.58 -15.20 -0.74
CA LEU A 193 -5.78 -15.96 -0.34
C LEU A 193 -5.81 -17.35 -0.97
N VAL A 194 -4.97 -17.64 -1.97
CA VAL A 194 -4.83 -18.97 -2.57
C VAL A 194 -3.60 -19.69 -2.04
N ILE A 195 -2.44 -19.01 -2.08
CA ILE A 195 -1.14 -19.60 -1.72
C ILE A 195 -1.12 -20.09 -0.28
N TYR A 196 -1.60 -19.28 0.67
CA TYR A 196 -1.49 -19.64 2.07
C TYR A 196 -2.47 -20.74 2.51
N PRO A 197 -3.75 -20.76 2.10
CA PRO A 197 -4.60 -21.94 2.32
C PRO A 197 -4.06 -23.21 1.70
N LEU A 198 -3.50 -23.14 0.47
CA LEU A 198 -2.85 -24.28 -0.16
C LEU A 198 -1.65 -24.77 0.66
N TYR A 199 -0.80 -23.84 1.10
CA TYR A 199 0.31 -24.14 2.01
C TYR A 199 -0.18 -24.86 3.26
N ASN A 200 -1.26 -24.39 3.89
CA ASN A 200 -1.83 -25.02 5.07
C ASN A 200 -2.42 -26.41 4.79
N ALA A 201 -3.08 -26.60 3.64
CA ALA A 201 -3.58 -27.92 3.26
C ALA A 201 -2.43 -28.92 3.08
N VAL A 202 -1.35 -28.52 2.41
CA VAL A 202 -0.14 -29.34 2.28
C VAL A 202 0.47 -29.60 3.65
N PHE A 203 0.61 -28.59 4.50
CA PHE A 203 1.14 -28.73 5.86
C PHE A 203 0.39 -29.79 6.68
N LEU A 204 -0.94 -29.78 6.65
CA LEU A 204 -1.76 -30.74 7.38
C LEU A 204 -1.68 -32.16 6.82
N SER A 205 -1.31 -32.33 5.55
CA SER A 205 -1.16 -33.65 4.91
C SER A 205 0.19 -34.33 5.20
N LEU A 206 1.17 -33.60 5.72
CA LEU A 206 2.53 -34.09 5.94
C LEU A 206 2.73 -34.72 7.33
N SER A 207 3.69 -35.64 7.42
CA SER A 207 4.20 -36.15 8.70
C SER A 207 4.90 -35.05 9.51
N GLN A 208 5.16 -35.28 10.80
CA GLN A 208 5.80 -34.29 11.68
C GLN A 208 7.14 -33.76 11.14
N THR A 209 7.96 -34.63 10.55
CA THR A 209 9.22 -34.24 9.90
C THR A 209 8.96 -33.39 8.65
N GLY A 210 7.95 -33.73 7.84
CA GLY A 210 7.55 -32.94 6.68
C GLY A 210 6.99 -31.56 7.06
N GLN A 211 6.22 -31.48 8.14
CA GLN A 211 5.74 -30.22 8.71
C GLN A 211 6.89 -29.31 9.12
N PHE A 212 7.91 -29.86 9.80
CA PHE A 212 9.12 -29.12 10.16
C PHE A 212 9.84 -28.55 8.94
N VAL A 213 10.06 -29.36 7.91
CA VAL A 213 10.72 -28.91 6.66
C VAL A 213 9.88 -27.82 5.98
N LEU A 214 8.57 -27.99 5.90
CA LEU A 214 7.70 -27.04 5.24
C LEU A 214 7.63 -25.68 5.97
N ILE A 215 7.76 -25.66 7.30
CA ILE A 215 7.89 -24.43 8.09
C ILE A 215 9.15 -23.64 7.66
N LEU A 216 10.27 -24.34 7.42
CA LEU A 216 11.51 -23.70 6.95
C LEU A 216 11.39 -23.14 5.52
N VAL A 217 10.37 -23.57 4.75
CA VAL A 217 10.06 -23.00 3.43
C VAL A 217 9.27 -21.69 3.54
N LEU A 218 8.57 -21.44 4.65
CA LEU A 218 7.74 -20.24 4.84
C LEU A 218 8.54 -18.92 4.66
N PRO A 219 9.78 -18.78 5.21
CA PRO A 219 10.64 -17.62 4.94
C PRO A 219 11.01 -17.47 3.45
N ALA A 220 11.25 -18.58 2.75
CA ALA A 220 11.55 -18.56 1.32
C ALA A 220 10.31 -18.14 0.51
N LEU A 221 9.12 -18.62 0.88
CA LEU A 221 7.85 -18.20 0.29
C LEU A 221 7.63 -16.70 0.47
N LYS A 222 7.78 -16.19 1.70
CA LYS A 222 7.74 -14.76 2.01
C LYS A 222 8.70 -13.95 1.13
N TYR A 223 9.92 -14.44 0.96
CA TYR A 223 10.90 -13.79 0.09
C TYR A 223 10.45 -13.74 -1.38
N VAL A 224 10.02 -14.87 -1.94
CA VAL A 224 9.54 -14.95 -3.32
C VAL A 224 8.36 -14.00 -3.53
N LEU A 225 7.40 -13.96 -2.61
CA LEU A 225 6.25 -13.05 -2.68
C LEU A 225 6.70 -11.58 -2.69
N LYS A 226 7.62 -11.18 -1.81
CA LYS A 226 8.15 -9.79 -1.80
C LYS A 226 8.94 -9.45 -3.06
N ARG A 227 9.62 -10.43 -3.66
CA ARG A 227 10.31 -10.22 -4.94
C ARG A 227 9.33 -10.04 -6.09
N LEU A 228 8.31 -10.90 -6.19
CA LEU A 228 7.24 -10.77 -7.18
C LEU A 228 6.50 -9.44 -7.05
N LEU A 229 6.24 -9.00 -5.81
CA LEU A 229 5.65 -7.69 -5.51
C LEU A 229 6.44 -6.56 -6.19
N GLY A 230 7.76 -6.53 -6.05
CA GLY A 230 8.59 -5.51 -6.69
C GLY A 230 8.61 -5.59 -8.21
N MET A 231 8.43 -6.77 -8.79
CA MET A 231 8.33 -6.92 -10.24
C MET A 231 6.97 -6.43 -10.76
N THR A 232 5.89 -6.75 -10.05
CA THR A 232 4.51 -6.40 -10.45
C THR A 232 4.18 -4.93 -10.17
N LEU A 233 4.63 -4.40 -9.03
CA LEU A 233 4.35 -3.04 -8.57
C LEU A 233 5.58 -2.12 -8.64
N GLY A 234 6.68 -2.51 -9.30
CA GLY A 234 7.91 -1.69 -9.37
C GLY A 234 7.76 -0.33 -10.05
N LYS A 235 6.64 -0.09 -10.76
CA LYS A 235 6.27 1.25 -11.24
C LYS A 235 5.52 2.10 -10.19
N LEU A 236 5.10 1.50 -9.08
CA LEU A 236 4.38 2.09 -7.94
C LEU A 236 5.21 1.94 -6.66
N ASP A 237 6.44 2.41 -6.71
CA ASP A 237 7.43 2.31 -5.63
C ASP A 237 6.89 2.78 -4.26
N ASP A 238 5.99 3.76 -4.20
CA ASP A 238 5.41 4.24 -2.93
C ASP A 238 4.39 3.27 -2.30
N LEU A 239 3.85 2.33 -3.08
CA LEU A 239 2.85 1.34 -2.63
C LEU A 239 3.50 -0.01 -2.28
N VAL A 240 4.70 -0.27 -2.78
CA VAL A 240 5.46 -1.49 -2.47
C VAL A 240 5.60 -1.71 -0.95
N PRO A 241 5.94 -0.71 -0.11
CA PRO A 241 6.04 -0.92 1.33
C PRO A 241 4.71 -1.29 1.97
N MET A 242 3.60 -0.69 1.51
CA MET A 242 2.25 -0.96 2.01
C MET A 242 1.85 -2.42 1.77
N VAL A 243 2.08 -2.93 0.55
CA VAL A 243 1.74 -4.32 0.20
C VAL A 243 2.75 -5.30 0.81
N ALA A 244 4.01 -4.90 0.99
CA ALA A 244 5.02 -5.73 1.65
C ALA A 244 4.65 -6.04 3.11
N ILE A 245 4.04 -5.09 3.82
CA ILE A 245 3.51 -5.31 5.18
C ILE A 245 2.40 -6.37 5.16
N SER A 246 1.56 -6.39 4.12
CA SER A 246 0.53 -7.43 3.98
C SER A 246 1.16 -8.81 3.84
N VAL A 247 2.24 -8.95 3.05
CA VAL A 247 3.01 -10.21 2.95
C VAL A 247 3.54 -10.64 4.33
N ASP A 248 4.10 -9.70 5.09
CA ASP A 248 4.60 -9.99 6.44
C ASP A 248 3.49 -10.47 7.37
N LEU A 249 2.32 -9.83 7.32
CA LEU A 249 1.16 -10.17 8.15
C LEU A 249 0.62 -11.56 7.81
N PHE A 250 0.37 -11.86 6.53
CA PHE A 250 -0.10 -13.18 6.11
C PHE A 250 0.89 -14.28 6.49
N ASN A 251 2.19 -14.03 6.28
CA ASN A 251 3.23 -14.98 6.67
C ASN A 251 3.20 -15.26 8.18
N ALA A 252 3.13 -14.21 9.01
CA ALA A 252 3.09 -14.35 10.46
C ALA A 252 1.84 -15.09 10.94
N LEU A 253 0.67 -14.79 10.36
CA LEU A 253 -0.59 -15.47 10.68
C LEU A 253 -0.51 -16.97 10.40
N TYR A 254 0.04 -17.36 9.25
CA TYR A 254 0.17 -18.78 8.91
C TYR A 254 1.27 -19.48 9.71
N GLN A 255 2.36 -18.78 10.04
CA GLN A 255 3.35 -19.29 11.00
C GLN A 255 2.71 -19.60 12.36
N SER A 256 1.87 -18.68 12.88
CA SER A 256 1.13 -18.90 14.12
C SER A 256 0.13 -20.06 14.01
N LYS A 257 -0.54 -20.21 12.85
CA LYS A 257 -1.47 -21.32 12.62
C LYS A 257 -0.75 -22.66 12.59
N CYS A 258 0.39 -22.75 11.89
CA CYS A 258 1.24 -23.93 11.89
C CYS A 258 1.75 -24.27 13.29
N MET A 259 2.17 -23.27 14.07
CA MET A 259 2.59 -23.48 15.46
C MET A 259 1.49 -24.09 16.33
N ARG A 260 0.24 -23.60 16.20
CA ARG A 260 -0.91 -24.15 16.93
C ARG A 260 -1.28 -25.55 16.48
N SER A 261 -1.12 -25.86 15.19
CA SER A 261 -1.48 -27.15 14.61
C SER A 261 -0.39 -28.22 14.78
N ALA A 262 0.86 -27.81 14.98
CA ALA A 262 1.98 -28.74 15.08
C ALA A 262 2.00 -29.38 16.48
N GLY A 263 1.71 -30.68 16.57
CA GLY A 263 1.74 -31.43 17.83
C GLY A 263 3.14 -31.73 18.38
N SER A 264 4.20 -31.15 17.80
CA SER A 264 5.59 -31.43 18.17
C SER A 264 6.27 -30.20 18.80
N TRP A 265 6.97 -30.41 19.90
CA TRP A 265 7.75 -29.35 20.56
C TRP A 265 8.97 -28.93 19.71
N TRP A 266 9.50 -29.83 18.87
CA TRP A 266 10.59 -29.54 17.94
C TRP A 266 10.20 -28.54 16.85
N THR A 267 8.98 -28.66 16.30
CA THR A 267 8.45 -27.70 15.31
C THR A 267 8.25 -26.32 15.92
N THR A 268 7.75 -26.27 17.16
CA THR A 268 7.56 -25.00 17.89
C THR A 268 8.90 -24.34 18.20
N LEU A 269 9.87 -25.11 18.71
CA LEU A 269 11.23 -24.61 18.97
C LEU A 269 11.89 -24.11 17.68
N GLY A 270 11.73 -24.83 16.57
CA GLY A 270 12.22 -24.42 15.26
C GLY A 270 11.65 -23.09 14.79
N ILE A 271 10.33 -22.90 14.93
CA ILE A 271 9.66 -21.62 14.61
C ILE A 271 10.25 -20.48 15.43
N ILE A 272 10.39 -20.66 16.75
CA ILE A 272 10.94 -19.64 17.65
C ILE A 272 12.38 -19.29 17.27
N LEU A 273 13.24 -20.28 17.03
CA LEU A 273 14.64 -20.05 16.66
C LEU A 273 14.76 -19.30 15.33
N VAL A 274 13.95 -19.66 14.34
CA VAL A 274 13.92 -18.97 13.04
C VAL A 274 13.44 -17.53 13.21
N ASP A 275 12.40 -17.29 14.02
CA ASP A 275 11.88 -15.96 14.29
C ASP A 275 12.91 -15.07 15.00
N VAL A 276 13.57 -15.60 16.04
CA VAL A 276 14.67 -14.91 16.75
C VAL A 276 15.81 -14.58 15.80
N ALA A 277 16.22 -15.52 14.93
CA ALA A 277 17.27 -15.28 13.95
C ALA A 277 16.88 -14.20 12.93
N GLN A 278 15.64 -14.22 12.43
CA GLN A 278 15.14 -13.21 11.49
C GLN A 278 15.05 -11.82 12.14
N ASN A 279 14.57 -11.73 13.37
CA ASN A 279 14.47 -10.49 14.12
C ASN A 279 15.85 -9.93 14.47
N ALA A 280 16.78 -10.77 14.91
CA ALA A 280 18.16 -10.38 15.16
C ALA A 280 18.88 -9.88 13.89
N ALA A 281 18.70 -10.56 12.76
CA ALA A 281 19.26 -10.14 11.48
C ALA A 281 18.67 -8.79 11.01
N THR A 282 17.36 -8.60 11.19
CA THR A 282 16.67 -7.35 10.87
C THR A 282 17.15 -6.20 11.75
N LEU A 283 17.28 -6.43 13.06
CA LEU A 283 17.79 -5.45 14.00
C LEU A 283 19.25 -5.09 13.69
N HIS A 284 20.10 -6.08 13.42
CA HIS A 284 21.49 -5.85 13.04
C HIS A 284 21.59 -4.98 11.77
N ARG A 285 20.72 -5.23 10.79
CA ARG A 285 20.64 -4.44 9.56
C ARG A 285 20.21 -3.00 9.85
N ILE A 286 19.13 -2.79 10.59
CA ILE A 286 18.66 -1.44 10.95
C ILE A 286 19.76 -0.67 11.67
N SER A 287 20.45 -1.31 12.62
CA SER A 287 21.58 -0.71 13.34
C SER A 287 22.79 -0.43 12.47
N ARG A 288 23.00 -1.19 11.39
CA ARG A 288 24.07 -0.93 10.42
C ARG A 288 23.69 0.23 9.50
N ASP A 289 22.47 0.21 8.96
CA ASP A 289 21.97 1.25 8.07
C ASP A 289 21.89 2.60 8.83
N LEU A 290 21.52 2.60 10.12
CA LEU A 290 21.59 3.78 10.99
C LEU A 290 23.04 4.28 11.17
N ARG A 291 24.00 3.38 11.40
CA ARG A 291 25.42 3.75 11.52
C ARG A 291 25.99 4.34 10.22
N GLU A 292 25.58 3.82 9.07
CA GLU A 292 25.94 4.40 7.76
C GLU A 292 25.38 5.82 7.61
N ILE A 293 24.12 6.04 8.03
CA ILE A 293 23.52 7.38 8.04
C ILE A 293 24.25 8.30 9.02
N GLU A 294 24.55 7.87 10.24
CA GLU A 294 25.30 8.65 11.24
C GLU A 294 26.71 9.00 10.77
N ALA A 295 27.37 8.10 10.03
CA ALA A 295 28.70 8.35 9.46
C ALA A 295 28.68 9.46 8.40
N VAL A 296 27.58 9.58 7.64
CA VAL A 296 27.42 10.60 6.58
C VAL A 296 26.84 11.91 7.13
N ALA A 297 25.89 11.83 8.05
CA ALA A 297 25.14 12.96 8.58
C ALA A 297 25.80 13.61 9.81
N GLY A 298 26.67 12.87 10.51
CA GLY A 298 27.13 13.18 11.85
C GLY A 298 26.15 12.63 12.91
N ALA A 299 26.66 11.83 13.85
CA ALA A 299 25.87 11.22 14.90
C ALA A 299 25.11 12.25 15.77
N GLU A 300 25.70 13.43 15.96
CA GLU A 300 25.11 14.52 16.73
C GLU A 300 23.91 15.18 16.03
N ALA A 301 23.97 15.30 14.69
CA ALA A 301 22.85 15.81 13.90
C ALA A 301 21.65 14.84 13.93
N ILE A 302 21.91 13.53 13.83
CA ILE A 302 20.86 12.51 13.93
C ILE A 302 20.30 12.42 15.35
N ARG A 303 21.13 12.54 16.39
CA ARG A 303 20.67 12.51 17.79
C ARG A 303 19.80 13.72 18.15
N SER A 304 20.13 14.90 17.64
CA SER A 304 19.41 16.14 17.96
C SER A 304 18.10 16.31 17.18
N GLN A 305 18.08 15.99 15.89
CA GLN A 305 16.92 16.22 15.01
C GLN A 305 16.15 14.94 14.65
N GLY A 306 16.70 13.77 14.97
CA GLY A 306 16.22 12.49 14.47
C GLY A 306 16.48 12.29 12.98
N VAL A 307 16.32 11.06 12.49
CA VAL A 307 16.47 10.72 11.07
C VAL A 307 15.47 11.49 10.20
N LEU A 308 14.23 11.65 10.69
CA LEU A 308 13.17 12.38 9.98
C LEU A 308 13.51 13.87 9.86
N GLY A 309 13.95 14.52 10.94
CA GLY A 309 14.35 15.92 10.94
C GLY A 309 15.54 16.17 10.01
N TYR A 310 16.59 15.35 10.13
CA TYR A 310 17.75 15.44 9.25
C TYR A 310 17.40 15.26 7.77
N ALA A 311 16.61 14.23 7.44
CA ALA A 311 16.18 14.00 6.06
C ALA A 311 15.39 15.18 5.50
N THR A 312 14.52 15.81 6.30
CA THR A 312 13.77 16.99 5.87
C THR A 312 14.67 18.21 5.65
N ALA A 313 15.64 18.43 6.53
CA ALA A 313 16.63 19.50 6.41
C ALA A 313 17.53 19.31 5.18
N LEU A 314 17.96 18.07 4.91
CA LEU A 314 18.74 17.72 3.72
C LEU A 314 17.98 18.04 2.43
N VAL A 315 16.67 17.74 2.40
CA VAL A 315 15.83 18.04 1.23
C VAL A 315 15.60 19.55 1.05
N GLN A 316 15.50 20.30 2.16
CA GLN A 316 15.44 21.76 2.12
C GLN A 316 16.72 22.40 1.60
N GLN A 317 17.88 21.77 1.81
CA GLN A 317 19.17 22.19 1.27
C GLN A 317 19.33 21.77 -0.20
N MET A 318 18.61 22.45 -1.11
CA MET A 318 18.65 22.21 -2.57
C MET A 318 20.07 22.19 -3.17
N ASN A 319 21.04 22.86 -2.55
CA ASN A 319 22.44 22.91 -2.99
C ASN A 319 23.21 21.60 -2.69
N ALA A 320 22.89 20.90 -1.60
CA ALA A 320 23.48 19.61 -1.28
C ALA A 320 23.00 18.52 -2.26
N LEU A 321 21.70 18.51 -2.55
CA LEU A 321 21.09 17.65 -3.57
C LEU A 321 21.62 17.88 -4.99
N ASN A 322 21.85 19.15 -5.34
CA ASN A 322 22.45 19.54 -6.62
C ASN A 322 23.87 18.95 -6.77
N ARG A 323 24.70 19.08 -5.72
CA ARG A 323 26.08 18.56 -5.72
C ARG A 323 26.13 17.05 -5.86
N ALA A 324 25.18 16.33 -5.27
CA ALA A 324 25.10 14.88 -5.32
C ALA A 324 24.48 14.32 -6.63
N LYS A 325 24.00 15.16 -7.55
CA LYS A 325 23.23 14.75 -8.76
C LYS A 325 22.08 13.78 -8.44
N ALA A 326 21.50 13.91 -7.25
CA ALA A 326 20.56 12.93 -6.69
C ALA A 326 19.09 13.15 -7.12
N PHE A 327 18.77 14.26 -7.81
CA PHE A 327 17.40 14.57 -8.21
C PHE A 327 16.77 13.53 -9.14
N GLY A 328 17.57 12.87 -9.98
CA GLY A 328 17.07 11.83 -10.88
C GLY A 328 16.68 10.51 -10.20
N SER A 329 17.17 10.26 -8.99
CA SER A 329 16.94 9.00 -8.25
C SER A 329 15.86 9.12 -7.17
N LEU A 330 15.39 10.34 -6.89
CA LEU A 330 14.41 10.65 -5.85
C LEU A 330 12.99 10.54 -6.37
N GLN A 331 12.15 9.90 -5.57
CA GLN A 331 10.71 9.93 -5.76
C GLN A 331 10.15 11.15 -5.06
N VAL A 332 9.56 12.07 -5.81
CA VAL A 332 9.15 13.37 -5.27
C VAL A 332 7.69 13.37 -4.85
N GLN A 333 6.81 12.81 -5.68
CA GLN A 333 5.36 12.86 -5.50
C GLN A 333 4.80 11.53 -4.99
N SER A 334 3.79 11.61 -4.12
CA SER A 334 3.01 10.47 -3.68
C SER A 334 1.87 10.16 -4.66
N TYR A 335 1.39 8.92 -4.60
CA TYR A 335 0.20 8.49 -5.36
C TYR A 335 -1.11 8.92 -4.71
N ILE A 336 -1.06 9.39 -3.46
CA ILE A 336 -2.20 9.90 -2.71
C ILE A 336 -1.99 11.41 -2.56
N ASN A 337 -3.06 12.19 -2.71
CA ASN A 337 -3.01 13.62 -2.43
C ASN A 337 -2.82 13.85 -0.93
N LEU A 338 -1.70 14.48 -0.56
CA LEU A 338 -1.40 14.83 0.83
C LEU A 338 -1.51 16.35 1.01
N GLU A 339 -2.14 16.76 2.10
CA GLU A 339 -2.19 18.18 2.46
C GLU A 339 -0.84 18.63 3.02
N LEU A 340 -0.28 19.68 2.43
CA LEU A 340 1.01 20.24 2.77
C LEU A 340 0.91 21.75 2.96
N SER A 341 1.68 22.28 3.90
CA SER A 341 1.87 23.72 4.04
C SER A 341 2.40 24.35 2.74
N ALA A 342 2.01 25.60 2.48
CA ALA A 342 2.37 26.34 1.25
C ALA A 342 3.89 26.37 1.00
N THR A 343 4.68 26.48 2.07
CA THR A 343 6.16 26.48 2.03
C THR A 343 6.73 25.14 1.59
N LYS A 344 6.24 24.01 2.12
CA LYS A 344 6.72 22.67 1.73
C LYS A 344 6.27 22.33 0.31
N LEU A 345 5.09 22.79 -0.08
CA LEU A 345 4.55 22.61 -1.42
C LEU A 345 5.33 23.42 -2.47
N SER A 346 5.77 24.64 -2.15
CA SER A 346 6.62 25.45 -3.05
C SER A 346 8.00 24.83 -3.25
N LEU A 347 8.58 24.25 -2.20
CA LEU A 347 9.83 23.49 -2.26
C LEU A 347 9.68 22.21 -3.09
N LEU A 348 8.60 21.47 -2.91
CA LEU A 348 8.33 20.28 -3.73
C LEU A 348 8.22 20.66 -5.21
N ARG A 349 7.54 21.78 -5.53
CA ARG A 349 7.48 22.32 -6.90
C ARG A 349 8.84 22.74 -7.45
N SER A 350 9.76 23.24 -6.63
CA SER A 350 11.10 23.63 -7.09
C SER A 350 11.95 22.40 -7.44
N ILE A 351 11.83 21.33 -6.64
CA ILE A 351 12.48 20.03 -6.88
C ILE A 351 11.98 19.42 -8.19
N VAL A 352 10.65 19.35 -8.38
CA VAL A 352 10.04 18.84 -9.62
C VAL A 352 10.51 19.63 -10.85
N ARG A 353 10.54 20.97 -10.75
CA ARG A 353 11.01 21.83 -11.86
C ARG A 353 12.47 21.53 -12.24
N LYS A 354 13.36 21.34 -11.25
CA LYS A 354 14.76 20.98 -11.50
C LYS A 354 14.91 19.60 -12.16
N GLN A 355 14.15 18.62 -11.68
CA GLN A 355 14.18 17.28 -12.27
C GLN A 355 13.76 17.31 -13.75
N ILE A 356 12.74 18.11 -14.09
CA ILE A 356 12.31 18.32 -15.48
C ILE A 356 13.40 19.03 -16.31
N SER A 357 14.05 20.06 -15.77
CA SER A 357 15.11 20.77 -16.50
C SER A 357 16.32 19.87 -16.77
N GLU A 358 16.76 19.08 -15.79
CA GLU A 358 17.86 18.12 -15.96
C GLU A 358 17.51 17.02 -16.98
N SER A 359 16.27 16.52 -16.94
CA SER A 359 15.75 15.56 -17.90
C SER A 359 15.77 16.12 -19.34
N ARG A 360 15.37 17.38 -19.50
CA ARG A 360 15.39 18.08 -20.80
C ARG A 360 16.82 18.35 -21.28
N GLN A 361 17.72 18.71 -20.38
CA GLN A 361 19.12 18.95 -20.70
C GLN A 361 19.83 17.67 -21.13
N ARG A 362 19.56 16.54 -20.45
CA ARG A 362 20.01 15.20 -20.88
C ARG A 362 19.44 14.82 -22.25
N ARG A 363 18.15 15.09 -22.52
CA ARG A 363 17.56 14.83 -23.85
C ARG A 363 18.26 15.62 -24.96
N ARG A 364 18.63 16.87 -24.68
CA ARG A 364 19.36 17.72 -25.63
C ARG A 364 20.80 17.25 -25.85
N SER A 365 21.49 16.80 -24.80
CA SER A 365 22.87 16.30 -24.92
C SER A 365 22.97 14.96 -25.66
N PHE A 366 21.91 14.14 -25.64
CA PHE A 366 21.88 12.83 -26.31
C PHE A 366 21.31 12.86 -27.75
N GLY A 367 20.97 14.03 -28.31
CA GLY A 367 20.55 14.15 -29.72
C GLY A 367 19.28 13.38 -30.11
N LEU A 368 18.50 12.88 -29.14
CA LEU A 368 17.31 12.07 -29.40
C LEU A 368 16.14 12.95 -29.84
N ARG A 369 15.88 13.01 -31.16
CA ARG A 369 14.63 13.52 -31.73
C ARG A 369 13.45 12.73 -31.15
N SER A 370 12.37 13.45 -30.88
CA SER A 370 11.11 13.00 -30.28
C SER A 370 10.52 11.76 -30.97
N GLY A 371 10.93 10.55 -30.55
CA GLY A 371 10.38 9.27 -30.98
C GLY A 371 9.84 8.46 -29.79
N SER A 372 8.50 8.40 -29.72
CA SER A 372 7.58 7.40 -29.10
C SER A 372 7.87 6.67 -27.76
N GLY A 373 9.12 6.41 -27.33
CA GLY A 373 9.41 5.44 -26.26
C GLY A 373 9.47 5.94 -24.81
N TYR A 374 9.50 7.25 -24.56
CA TYR A 374 9.76 7.82 -23.22
C TYR A 374 8.75 8.93 -22.83
N ARG A 375 7.46 8.73 -23.15
CA ARG A 375 6.36 9.60 -22.67
C ARG A 375 5.85 9.24 -21.25
N GLU A 376 6.39 8.20 -20.59
CA GLU A 376 5.89 7.71 -19.29
C GLU A 376 6.24 8.59 -18.07
N TRP A 377 7.16 9.57 -18.18
CA TRP A 377 7.63 10.36 -17.02
C TRP A 377 7.03 11.78 -16.89
N LEU A 378 6.14 12.20 -17.78
CA LEU A 378 5.62 13.58 -17.80
C LEU A 378 4.13 13.82 -17.47
N PRO A 379 3.18 12.85 -17.48
CA PRO A 379 1.76 13.23 -17.40
C PRO A 379 1.32 13.75 -16.03
N LEU A 380 1.95 13.32 -14.92
CA LEU A 380 1.53 13.74 -13.57
C LEU A 380 1.98 15.16 -13.17
N THR A 381 2.97 15.74 -13.84
CA THR A 381 3.53 17.06 -13.46
C THR A 381 2.83 18.24 -14.14
N GLN A 382 2.20 18.04 -15.31
CA GLN A 382 1.43 19.09 -15.98
C GLN A 382 0.03 19.28 -15.38
N GLU A 383 -0.58 18.23 -14.83
CA GLU A 383 -1.91 18.30 -14.21
C GLU A 383 -1.91 19.19 -12.96
N VAL A 384 -0.84 19.16 -12.16
CA VAL A 384 -0.69 19.98 -10.94
C VAL A 384 -0.55 21.47 -11.29
N LEU A 385 0.15 21.81 -12.37
CA LEU A 385 0.23 23.21 -12.86
C LEU A 385 -1.10 23.70 -13.47
N ARG A 386 -1.97 22.79 -13.91
CA ARG A 386 -3.32 23.09 -14.42
C ARG A 386 -4.33 23.24 -13.29
N HIS A 387 -4.36 22.31 -12.34
CA HIS A 387 -5.26 22.36 -11.18
C HIS A 387 -4.94 23.51 -10.21
N SER A 388 -3.66 23.90 -10.05
CA SER A 388 -3.31 25.08 -9.26
C SER A 388 -3.70 26.40 -9.92
N ARG A 389 -3.76 26.44 -11.26
CA ARG A 389 -4.23 27.62 -12.01
C ARG A 389 -5.74 27.79 -11.90
N ILE A 390 -6.48 26.69 -11.78
CA ILE A 390 -7.92 26.68 -11.50
C ILE A 390 -8.21 27.16 -10.06
N MET A 391 -7.42 26.72 -9.08
CA MET A 391 -7.54 27.20 -7.69
C MET A 391 -7.15 28.69 -7.54
N GLN A 392 -6.11 29.17 -8.22
CA GLN A 392 -5.74 30.59 -8.21
C GLN A 392 -6.76 31.50 -8.89
N ASN A 393 -7.38 31.04 -9.99
CA ASN A 393 -8.42 31.81 -10.68
C ASN A 393 -9.73 31.85 -9.86
N GLY A 394 -10.07 30.80 -9.11
CA GLY A 394 -11.24 30.79 -8.23
C GLY A 394 -11.11 31.69 -6.99
N THR A 395 -9.89 31.90 -6.48
CA THR A 395 -9.62 32.84 -5.37
C THR A 395 -9.49 34.30 -5.83
N ALA A 396 -9.06 34.55 -7.08
CA ALA A 396 -8.94 35.90 -7.62
C ALA A 396 -10.30 36.52 -8.04
N THR A 397 -11.28 35.69 -8.41
CA THR A 397 -12.65 36.16 -8.71
C THR A 397 -13.50 36.45 -7.47
N ALA A 398 -13.06 36.01 -6.27
CA ALA A 398 -13.76 36.28 -5.02
C ALA A 398 -13.29 37.55 -4.29
N SER A 399 -12.25 38.24 -4.80
CA SER A 399 -11.64 39.41 -4.14
C SER A 399 -11.78 40.73 -4.92
N VAL A 400 -12.72 40.81 -5.87
CA VAL A 400 -12.92 42.04 -6.69
C VAL A 400 -14.28 42.73 -6.43
N ASP A 401 -15.24 42.09 -5.75
CA ASP A 401 -16.56 42.70 -5.45
C ASP A 401 -16.67 43.14 -3.98
N GLY A 402 -15.84 44.08 -3.56
CA GLY A 402 -15.83 44.55 -2.18
C GLY A 402 -15.23 45.93 -1.97
N ASP A 403 -15.50 46.88 -2.86
CA ASP A 403 -15.31 48.30 -2.53
C ASP A 403 -16.20 49.19 -3.41
N THR A 404 -17.38 49.55 -2.91
CA THR A 404 -18.11 50.73 -3.38
C THR A 404 -18.65 51.51 -2.18
N THR A 405 -18.02 52.67 -2.02
CA THR A 405 -18.35 53.82 -1.18
C THR A 405 -19.83 54.22 -1.27
N GLY A 406 -20.45 54.49 -0.12
CA GLY A 406 -21.83 55.00 -0.02
C GLY A 406 -22.00 56.45 -0.51
N PRO A 407 -23.22 56.87 -0.88
CA PRO A 407 -23.50 58.26 -1.20
C PRO A 407 -23.90 59.06 0.04
N GLN A 408 -23.30 60.25 0.07
CA GLN A 408 -23.58 61.40 0.93
C GLN A 408 -24.96 61.97 0.60
N ASP A 409 -25.83 62.08 1.59
CA ASP A 409 -27.12 62.77 1.48
C ASP A 409 -27.05 64.10 2.25
N ARG A 410 -27.25 65.23 1.56
CA ARG A 410 -27.38 66.55 2.18
C ARG A 410 -28.22 67.48 1.30
N LYS A 411 -29.47 67.69 1.75
CA LYS A 411 -30.39 68.83 1.49
C LYS A 411 -30.86 68.97 0.02
N ASP A 412 -32.14 69.12 -0.28
CA ASP A 412 -33.21 69.89 0.40
C ASP A 412 -34.52 69.13 0.58
#